data_AF-C4YV51-F1
#
_entry.id   AF-C4YV51-F1
#
_cell.length_a   1.000
_cell.length_b   1.000
_cell.length_c   1.000
_cell.angle_alpha   90.00
_cell.angle_beta   90.00
_cell.angle_gamma   90.00
#
_symmetry.space_group_name_H-M   'P 1'
#
loop_
_entity.id
_entity.type
_entity.pdbx_description
1 polymer ?
#
loop_
_entity_poly.entity_id
_entity_poly.type
_entity_poly.pdbx_seq_one_letter_code
_entity_poly.pdbx_strand_id
1 'polypeptide(L)'
;MTHYKEFEFDCDFGGQRAKFKFYIGTPQEGHHPLQFQAKWLSDERGGTIPDEVMKAISQLNDLAKKNGVPLPDLCVYALGSAQEA
;
A
#
# COMPACT_ATOMS: atom_id res chain seq x y z
N MET A 1 13.81 -15.81 -0.93
CA MET A 1 14.06 -14.44 -1.43
C MET A 1 12.78 -13.66 -1.25
N THR A 2 12.71 -12.79 -0.24
CA THR A 2 11.47 -12.07 0.10
C THR A 2 11.34 -10.88 -0.86
N HIS A 3 10.48 -10.99 -1.86
CA HIS A 3 10.19 -9.89 -2.78
C HIS A 3 9.32 -8.84 -2.07
N TYR A 4 9.89 -7.68 -1.79
CA TYR A 4 9.16 -6.50 -1.36
C TYR A 4 9.42 -5.35 -2.33
N LYS A 5 8.46 -4.44 -2.43
CA LYS A 5 8.55 -3.25 -3.26
C LYS A 5 8.24 -2.02 -2.44
N GLU A 6 9.00 -0.96 -2.66
CA GLU A 6 8.76 0.34 -2.06
C GLU A 6 7.78 1.15 -2.90
N PHE A 7 6.87 1.84 -2.22
CA PHE A 7 5.86 2.70 -2.79
C PHE A 7 5.82 4.00 -2.01
N GLU A 8 5.55 5.12 -2.67
CA GLU A 8 5.43 6.41 -2.03
C GLU A 8 4.02 6.96 -2.28
N PHE A 9 3.27 7.20 -1.21
CA PHE A 9 1.92 7.76 -1.29
C PHE A 9 1.80 9.02 -0.45
N ASP A 10 0.99 9.96 -0.89
CA ASP A 10 0.57 11.11 -0.10
C ASP A 10 -0.35 10.65 1.03
N CYS A 11 0.12 10.76 2.27
CA CYS A 11 -0.67 10.51 3.47
C CYS A 11 -1.11 11.82 4.09
N ASP A 12 -2.24 11.81 4.78
CA ASP A 12 -2.76 12.97 5.50
C ASP A 12 -2.22 12.99 6.94
N PHE A 13 -1.59 14.08 7.33
CA PHE A 13 -1.08 14.32 8.68
C PHE A 13 -1.83 15.51 9.30
N GLY A 14 -3.12 15.33 9.58
CA GLY A 14 -3.94 16.37 10.20
C GLY A 14 -4.18 17.57 9.27
N GLY A 15 -4.41 17.32 7.98
CA GLY A 15 -4.62 18.34 6.95
C GLY A 15 -3.37 18.73 6.16
N GLN A 16 -2.20 18.19 6.48
CA GLN A 16 -1.00 18.29 5.65
C GLN A 16 -0.76 16.98 4.91
N ARG A 17 -0.75 17.03 3.56
CA ARG A 17 -0.38 15.87 2.75
C ARG A 17 1.13 15.76 2.66
N ALA A 18 1.68 14.63 3.06
CA ALA A 18 3.10 14.36 2.89
C ALA A 18 3.34 12.95 2.35
N LYS A 19 4.34 12.84 1.48
CA LYS A 19 4.80 11.59 0.91
C LYS A 19 5.36 10.68 2.01
N PHE A 20 4.80 9.48 2.11
CA PHE A 20 5.28 8.43 3.00
C PHE A 20 5.67 7.19 2.19
N LYS A 21 6.84 6.64 2.51
CA LYS A 21 7.35 5.43 1.88
C LYS A 21 6.80 4.21 2.60
N PHE A 22 6.07 3.40 1.87
CA PHE A 22 5.54 2.12 2.30
C PHE A 22 6.28 0.97 1.62
N TYR A 23 6.40 -0.14 2.32
CA TYR A 23 7.01 -1.35 1.80
C TYR A 23 5.95 -2.43 1.71
N ILE A 24 5.61 -2.84 0.50
CA ILE A 24 4.65 -3.93 0.25
C ILE A 24 5.45 -5.18 -0.08
N GLY A 25 5.48 -6.11 0.87
CA GLY A 25 6.07 -7.43 0.71
C GLY A 25 5.03 -8.49 0.34
N THR A 26 5.32 -9.73 0.68
CA THR A 26 4.33 -10.81 0.71
C THR A 26 3.48 -10.64 1.98
N PRO A 27 2.22 -10.18 1.89
CA PRO A 27 1.36 -10.12 3.06
C PRO A 27 1.10 -11.54 3.57
N GLN A 28 1.03 -11.68 4.90
CA GLN A 28 0.54 -12.91 5.50
C GLN A 28 -0.93 -13.14 5.10
N GLU A 29 -1.31 -14.39 4.86
CA GLU A 29 -2.70 -14.74 4.55
C GLU A 29 -3.64 -14.20 5.63
N GLY A 30 -4.74 -13.58 5.19
CA GLY A 30 -5.74 -12.95 6.06
C GLY A 30 -5.46 -11.52 6.52
N HIS A 31 -4.25 -10.97 6.31
CA HIS A 31 -3.92 -9.62 6.77
C HIS A 31 -3.78 -8.62 5.62
N HIS A 32 -4.15 -7.37 5.89
CA HIS A 32 -3.98 -6.29 4.92
C HIS A 32 -2.50 -5.86 4.88
N PRO A 33 -1.87 -5.79 3.69
CA PRO A 33 -0.43 -5.52 3.52
C PRO A 33 0.04 -4.20 4.14
N LEU A 34 -0.84 -3.20 4.19
CA LEU A 34 -0.55 -1.89 4.75
C LEU A 34 -1.05 -1.69 6.19
N GLN A 35 -1.74 -2.65 6.80
CA GLN A 35 -2.38 -2.42 8.10
C GLN A 35 -1.39 -2.11 9.22
N PHE A 36 -0.26 -2.81 9.25
CA PHE A 36 0.79 -2.53 10.24
C PHE A 36 1.44 -1.17 10.03
N GLN A 37 1.71 -0.80 8.78
CA GLN A 37 2.32 0.48 8.43
C GLN A 37 1.35 1.65 8.66
N ALA A 38 0.07 1.47 8.35
CA ALA A 38 -0.99 2.43 8.64
C ALA A 38 -1.13 2.67 10.15
N LYS A 39 -1.12 1.58 10.93
CA LYS A 39 -1.15 1.68 12.39
C LYS A 39 0.08 2.40 12.92
N TRP A 40 1.27 2.06 12.46
CA TRP A 40 2.52 2.73 12.85
C TRP A 40 2.50 4.22 12.48
N LEU A 41 2.01 4.56 11.27
CA LEU A 41 1.90 5.95 10.81
C LEU A 41 1.01 6.78 11.72
N SER A 42 -0.12 6.20 12.14
CA SER A 42 -1.08 6.86 13.02
C SER A 42 -0.56 6.98 14.45
N ASP A 43 0.19 5.99 14.94
CA ASP A 43 0.69 5.94 16.32
C ASP A 43 1.93 6.84 16.51
N GLU A 44 2.92 6.73 15.62
CA GLU A 44 4.20 7.46 15.74
C GLU A 44 4.18 8.84 15.09
N ARG A 45 3.54 8.95 13.92
CA ARG A 45 3.59 10.16 13.10
C ARG A 45 2.33 10.99 13.17
N GLY A 46 1.25 10.48 13.79
CA GLY A 46 -0.07 11.12 13.78
C GLY A 46 -0.67 11.22 12.37
N GLY A 47 -0.24 10.37 11.44
CA GLY A 47 -0.68 10.37 10.05
C GLY A 47 -1.69 9.28 9.75
N THR A 48 -2.61 9.58 8.85
CA THR A 48 -3.63 8.67 8.34
C THR A 48 -3.41 8.43 6.85
N ILE A 49 -3.43 7.15 6.47
CA ILE A 49 -3.46 6.79 5.05
C ILE A 49 -4.86 7.12 4.52
N PRO A 50 -5.00 7.82 3.39
CA PRO A 50 -6.30 8.08 2.80
C PRO A 50 -7.00 6.77 2.42
N ASP A 51 -8.32 6.73 2.63
CA ASP A 51 -9.14 5.53 2.42
C ASP A 51 -9.04 5.01 0.98
N GLU A 52 -8.85 5.91 0.00
CA GLU A 52 -8.64 5.56 -1.40
C GLU A 52 -7.44 4.62 -1.61
N VAL A 53 -6.31 4.89 -0.93
CA VAL A 53 -5.09 4.08 -1.05
C VAL A 53 -5.31 2.75 -0.35
N MET A 54 -5.92 2.77 0.84
CA MET A 54 -6.21 1.54 1.58
C MET A 54 -7.15 0.62 0.79
N LYS A 55 -8.18 1.19 0.16
CA LYS A 55 -9.12 0.47 -0.69
C LYS A 55 -8.48 -0.04 -1.97
N ALA A 56 -7.70 0.77 -2.67
CA ALA A 56 -6.98 0.36 -3.89
C ALA A 56 -6.06 -0.85 -3.60
N ILE A 57 -5.30 -0.79 -2.51
CA ILE A 57 -4.39 -1.88 -2.12
C ILE A 57 -5.16 -3.12 -1.68
N SER A 58 -6.30 -2.97 -1.00
CA SER A 58 -7.19 -4.09 -0.67
C SER A 58 -7.72 -4.78 -1.93
N GLN A 59 -8.15 -4.01 -2.94
CA GLN A 59 -8.59 -4.55 -4.23
C GLN A 59 -7.46 -5.26 -4.98
N LEU A 60 -6.25 -4.69 -4.97
CA LEU A 60 -5.07 -5.33 -5.56
C LEU A 60 -4.71 -6.62 -4.81
N ASN A 61 -4.84 -6.65 -3.49
CA ASN A 61 -4.60 -7.86 -2.69
C ASN A 61 -5.60 -8.97 -3.02
N ASP A 62 -6.88 -8.64 -3.19
CA ASP A 62 -7.90 -9.60 -3.62
C ASP A 62 -7.60 -10.14 -5.03
N LEU A 63 -7.27 -9.24 -5.97
CA LEU A 63 -6.93 -9.62 -7.34
C LEU A 63 -5.65 -10.45 -7.40
N ALA A 64 -4.64 -10.12 -6.59
CA ALA A 64 -3.40 -10.86 -6.47
C ALA A 64 -3.64 -12.29 -5.99
N LYS A 65 -4.47 -12.46 -4.94
CA LYS A 65 -4.89 -13.78 -4.45
C LYS A 65 -5.69 -14.55 -5.49
N LYS A 66 -6.62 -13.88 -6.17
CA LYS A 66 -7.48 -14.50 -7.19
C LYS A 66 -6.69 -15.01 -8.40
N ASN A 67 -5.64 -14.30 -8.80
CA ASN A 67 -4.79 -14.68 -9.94
C ASN A 67 -3.54 -15.47 -9.54
N GLY A 68 -3.29 -15.64 -8.24
CA GLY A 68 -2.07 -16.29 -7.74
C GLY A 68 -0.79 -15.51 -8.06
N VAL A 69 -0.88 -14.18 -8.19
CA VAL A 69 0.27 -13.32 -8.52
C VAL A 69 0.77 -12.59 -7.27
N PRO A 70 2.07 -12.24 -7.21
CA PRO A 70 2.58 -11.44 -6.12
C PRO A 70 1.96 -10.04 -6.11
N LEU A 71 1.37 -9.67 -4.98
CA LEU A 71 0.84 -8.32 -4.72
C LEU A 71 1.83 -7.18 -5.10
N PRO A 72 3.13 -7.23 -4.75
CA PRO A 72 4.04 -6.15 -5.10
C PRO A 72 4.12 -5.90 -6.61
N ASP A 73 4.15 -6.94 -7.45
CA ASP A 73 4.14 -6.79 -8.91
C ASP A 73 2.84 -6.16 -9.41
N LEU A 74 1.70 -6.59 -8.87
CA LEU A 74 0.41 -6.04 -9.24
C LEU A 74 0.26 -4.57 -8.81
N CYS A 75 0.79 -4.20 -7.65
CA CYS A 75 0.85 -2.80 -7.20
C CYS A 75 1.75 -1.96 -8.10
N VAL A 76 2.94 -2.47 -8.49
CA VAL A 76 3.81 -1.78 -9.46
C VAL A 76 3.09 -1.59 -10.79
N TYR A 77 2.38 -2.59 -11.26
CA TYR A 77 1.62 -2.49 -12.50
C TYR A 77 0.53 -1.42 -12.40
N ALA A 78 -0.30 -1.47 -11.36
CA ALA A 78 -1.38 -0.50 -11.17
C ALA A 78 -0.88 0.94 -10.96
N LEU A 79 0.24 1.12 -10.25
CA LEU A 79 0.81 2.43 -9.94
C LEU A 79 1.70 2.97 -11.06
N GLY A 80 2.41 2.10 -11.77
CA GLY A 80 3.13 2.44 -12.99
C GLY A 80 2.18 2.91 -14.09
N SER A 81 1.03 2.24 -14.23
CA SER A 81 -0.04 2.71 -15.12
C SER A 81 -0.70 4.02 -14.69
N ALA A 82 -0.58 4.42 -13.42
CA ALA A 82 -1.07 5.72 -12.95
C ALA A 82 -0.12 6.89 -13.27
N GLN A 83 1.11 6.61 -13.73
CA GLN A 83 2.11 7.62 -14.07
C GLN A 83 2.25 7.85 -15.59
N GLU A 84 1.47 7.13 -16.41
CA GLU A 84 1.33 7.34 -17.86
C GLU A 84 -0.10 7.85 -18.18
N ALA A 85 -0.37 9.14 -17.93
CA ALA A 85 -1.48 9.87 -18.55
C ALA A 85 -1.21 11.39 -18.53
#